data_AF-A0A645ENK3-F1
#
_entry.id   AF-A0A645ENK3-F1
#
_cell.length_a   1.000
_cell.length_b   1.000
_cell.length_c   1.000
_cell.angle_alpha   90.00
_cell.angle_beta   90.00
_cell.angle_gamma   90.00
#
_symmetry.space_group_name_H-M   'P 1'
#
loop_
_entity.id
_entity.type
_entity.pdbx_description
1 polymer ?
#
loop_
_entity_poly.entity_id
_entity_poly.type
_entity_poly.pdbx_seq_one_letter_code
_entity_poly.pdbx_strand_id
1 'polypeptide(L)'
;MLGVEDAMIAAQNAVIAAESLSIGTCYIGDIIENYEYHKELFNLPKYTMPIALVVMGNYDTKPQIRDRFDKSCIVFDESYPTITEEFINNMFSKEELKDNDFAKRFYKRKMDAPFFKEMIRSIKLYFNEWNA
;
A
#
# COMPACT_ATOMS: atom_id res chain seq x y z
N MET A 1 2.21 -0.28 -16.01
CA MET A 1 2.17 -1.13 -14.80
C MET A 1 3.45 -1.96 -14.62
N LEU A 2 4.06 -2.52 -15.67
CA LEU A 2 5.30 -3.32 -15.56
C LEU A 2 6.38 -2.73 -14.63
N GLY A 3 6.78 -1.47 -14.82
CA GLY A 3 7.80 -0.84 -13.96
C GLY A 3 7.40 -0.71 -12.48
N VAL A 4 6.11 -0.66 -12.18
CA VAL A 4 5.60 -0.67 -10.78
C VAL A 4 5.81 -2.05 -10.17
N GLU A 5 5.49 -3.11 -10.91
CA GLU A 5 5.65 -4.50 -10.47
C GLU A 5 7.13 -4.82 -10.26
N ASP A 6 8.01 -4.47 -11.20
CA ASP A 6 9.45 -4.65 -11.09
C ASP A 6 10.02 -3.93 -9.86
N ALA A 7 9.62 -2.67 -9.63
CA ALA A 7 10.07 -1.89 -8.48
C ALA A 7 9.61 -2.52 -7.15
N MET A 8 8.36 -2.99 -7.07
CA MET A 8 7.82 -3.63 -5.86
C MET A 8 8.45 -4.99 -5.59
N ILE A 9 8.73 -5.80 -6.61
CA ILE A 9 9.46 -7.07 -6.47
C ILE A 9 10.87 -6.81 -5.96
N ALA A 10 11.58 -5.84 -6.54
CA ALA A 10 12.91 -5.45 -6.10
C ALA A 10 12.92 -4.95 -4.65
N ALA A 11 11.96 -4.08 -4.29
CA ALA A 11 11.81 -3.59 -2.93
C ALA A 11 11.55 -4.72 -1.93
N GLN A 12 10.68 -5.67 -2.27
CA GLN A 12 10.36 -6.78 -1.38
C GLN A 12 11.54 -7.75 -1.19
N ASN A 13 12.32 -8.00 -2.24
CA ASN A 13 13.56 -8.77 -2.12
C ASN A 13 14.57 -8.07 -1.20
N ALA A 14 14.71 -6.74 -1.31
CA ALA A 14 15.57 -5.97 -0.43
C ALA A 14 15.10 -6.02 1.04
N VAL A 15 13.78 -5.95 1.27
CA VAL A 15 13.18 -6.11 2.60
C VAL A 15 13.50 -7.47 3.21
N ILE A 16 13.26 -8.55 2.47
CA ILE A 16 13.53 -9.92 2.96
C ILE A 16 15.02 -10.10 3.27
N ALA A 17 15.91 -9.58 2.43
CA ALA A 17 17.35 -9.63 2.67
C ALA A 17 17.74 -8.85 3.94
N ALA A 18 17.22 -7.62 4.11
CA ALA A 18 17.46 -6.81 5.29
C ALA A 18 16.96 -7.50 6.58
N GLU A 19 15.73 -8.02 6.58
CA GLU A 19 15.14 -8.72 7.73
C GLU A 19 15.92 -9.99 8.09
N SER A 20 16.47 -10.71 7.09
CA SER A 20 17.34 -11.88 7.33
C SER A 20 18.64 -11.52 8.06
N LEU A 21 19.08 -10.26 7.94
CA LEU A 21 20.23 -9.68 8.63
C LEU A 21 19.83 -8.98 9.93
N SER A 22 18.61 -9.21 10.44
CA SER A 22 18.05 -8.55 11.63
C SER A 22 17.90 -7.03 11.52
N ILE A 23 17.82 -6.49 10.30
CA ILE A 23 17.51 -5.08 10.04
C ILE A 23 16.00 -4.93 9.91
N GLY A 24 15.41 -3.97 10.63
CA GLY A 24 13.98 -3.68 10.54
C GLY A 24 13.65 -2.87 9.32
N THR A 25 12.45 -3.09 8.79
CA THR A 25 11.99 -2.42 7.57
C THR A 25 10.60 -1.82 7.73
N CYS A 26 10.32 -0.75 6.98
CA CYS A 26 9.00 -0.15 6.89
C CYS A 26 8.80 0.48 5.51
N TYR A 27 7.71 0.11 4.84
CA TYR A 27 7.30 0.72 3.57
C TYR A 27 6.64 2.08 3.81
N ILE A 28 7.01 3.04 2.97
CA ILE A 28 6.48 4.41 2.93
C ILE A 28 5.88 4.60 1.53
N GLY A 29 4.56 4.46 1.43
CA GLY A 29 3.82 4.47 0.15
C GLY A 29 3.28 5.85 -0.25
N ASP A 30 3.24 6.79 0.70
CA ASP A 30 2.88 8.20 0.47
C ASP A 30 3.96 8.98 -0.29
N ILE A 31 5.09 8.35 -0.66
CA ILE A 31 6.08 8.92 -1.57
C ILE A 31 5.49 9.33 -2.94
N ILE A 32 4.34 8.77 -3.30
CA ILE A 32 3.64 9.11 -4.54
C ILE A 32 2.93 10.49 -4.43
N GLU A 33 2.66 10.97 -3.21
CA GLU A 33 2.06 12.29 -2.96
C GLU A 33 3.02 13.43 -3.32
N ASN A 34 2.54 14.68 -3.39
CA ASN A 34 3.37 15.87 -3.58
C ASN A 34 4.31 15.76 -4.79
N TYR A 35 3.75 15.40 -5.95
CA TYR A 35 4.43 15.24 -7.25
C TYR A 35 5.56 16.24 -7.48
N GLU A 36 5.26 17.53 -7.32
CA GLU A 36 6.21 18.62 -7.58
C GLU A 36 7.40 18.55 -6.63
N TYR A 37 7.13 18.35 -5.34
CA TYR A 37 8.16 18.29 -4.29
C TYR A 37 9.10 17.09 -4.47
N HIS A 38 8.56 15.89 -4.67
CA HIS A 38 9.41 14.70 -4.81
C HIS A 38 10.16 14.67 -6.13
N LYS A 39 9.57 15.21 -7.20
CA LYS A 39 10.28 15.38 -8.48
C LYS A 39 11.48 16.29 -8.35
N GLU A 40 11.34 17.41 -7.66
CA GLU A 40 12.46 18.32 -7.36
C GLU A 40 13.48 17.67 -6.42
N LEU A 41 13.02 17.10 -5.30
CA LEU A 41 13.88 16.53 -4.27
C LEU A 41 14.82 15.43 -4.79
N PHE A 42 14.30 14.51 -5.61
CA PHE A 42 15.07 13.40 -6.18
C PHE A 42 15.60 13.69 -7.58
N ASN A 43 15.39 14.90 -8.11
CA ASN A 43 15.74 15.28 -9.48
C ASN A 43 15.23 14.25 -10.51
N LEU A 44 13.95 13.89 -10.41
CA LEU A 44 13.35 12.82 -11.20
C LEU A 44 13.23 13.23 -12.68
N PRO A 45 13.87 12.51 -13.62
CA PRO A 45 13.75 12.78 -15.04
C PRO A 45 12.32 12.61 -15.58
N LYS A 46 12.06 13.12 -16.80
CA LYS A 46 10.81 12.83 -17.52
C LYS A 46 10.62 11.30 -17.56
N TYR A 47 9.36 10.86 -17.41
CA TYR A 47 8.98 9.45 -17.46
C TYR A 47 9.46 8.61 -16.27
N THR A 48 9.73 9.24 -15.12
CA THR A 48 10.09 8.54 -13.88
C THR A 48 9.17 8.96 -12.74
N MET A 49 8.84 8.00 -11.87
CA MET A 49 7.94 8.18 -10.73
C MET A 49 8.39 7.27 -9.59
N PRO A 50 8.42 7.73 -8.32
CA PRO A 50 8.71 6.87 -7.19
C PRO A 50 7.46 6.01 -6.89
N ILE A 51 7.68 4.74 -6.55
CA ILE A 51 6.58 3.78 -6.26
C ILE A 51 6.48 3.48 -4.77
N ALA A 52 7.62 3.34 -4.10
CA ALA A 52 7.71 3.09 -2.68
C ALA A 52 9.07 3.59 -2.17
N LEU A 53 9.11 4.00 -0.91
CA LEU A 53 10.34 4.08 -0.14
C LEU A 53 10.35 2.95 0.90
N VAL A 54 11.55 2.47 1.21
CA VAL A 54 11.77 1.48 2.27
C VAL A 54 12.75 2.08 3.27
N VAL A 55 12.27 2.30 4.49
CA VAL A 55 13.13 2.66 5.61
C VAL A 55 13.76 1.38 6.14
N MET A 56 15.07 1.38 6.36
CA MET A 56 15.82 0.25 6.91
C MET A 56 16.68 0.72 8.08
N GLY A 57 16.69 -0.02 9.18
CA GLY A 57 17.51 0.32 10.34
C GLY A 57 17.38 -0.64 11.51
N ASN A 58 18.22 -0.45 12.52
CA ASN A 58 18.10 -1.16 13.77
C ASN A 58 16.97 -0.57 14.61
N TYR A 59 16.29 -1.42 15.36
CA TYR A 59 15.15 -1.03 16.19
C TYR A 59 15.25 -1.70 17.56
N ASP A 60 14.85 -0.97 18.59
CA ASP A 60 14.87 -1.48 19.97
C ASP A 60 13.60 -2.27 20.32
N THR A 61 12.55 -2.14 19.51
CA THR A 61 11.23 -2.75 19.76
C THR A 61 10.78 -3.64 18.61
N LYS A 62 10.62 -4.94 18.85
CA LYS A 62 10.07 -5.86 17.85
C LYS A 62 8.61 -5.50 17.53
N PRO A 63 8.26 -5.25 16.25
CA PRO A 63 6.88 -4.97 15.88
C PRO A 63 6.00 -6.20 16.12
N GLN A 64 4.77 -5.96 16.58
CA GLN A 64 3.77 -7.02 16.73
C GLN A 64 3.28 -7.47 15.35
N ILE A 65 3.27 -8.77 15.10
CA ILE A 65 2.72 -9.34 13.89
C ILE A 65 1.21 -9.11 13.92
N ARG A 66 0.69 -8.42 12.90
CA ARG A 66 -0.75 -8.22 12.73
C ARG A 66 -1.36 -9.41 12.03
N ASP A 67 -2.52 -9.83 12.48
CA ASP A 67 -3.33 -10.83 11.79
C ASP A 67 -3.64 -10.38 10.36
N ARG A 68 -3.70 -11.34 9.44
CA ARG A 68 -4.15 -11.15 8.06
C ARG A 68 -5.56 -11.71 7.93
N PHE A 69 -6.26 -11.33 6.86
CA PHE A 69 -7.56 -11.93 6.56
C PHE A 69 -7.42 -13.45 6.34
N ASP A 70 -8.51 -14.16 6.61
CA ASP A 70 -8.57 -15.60 6.36
C ASP A 70 -8.26 -15.90 4.89
N LYS A 71 -7.64 -17.05 4.63
CA LYS A 71 -7.25 -17.48 3.28
C LYS A 71 -8.46 -17.52 2.33
N SER A 72 -9.64 -17.90 2.83
CA SER A 72 -10.89 -17.91 2.07
C SER A 72 -11.31 -16.54 1.54
N CYS A 73 -10.78 -15.45 2.12
CA CYS A 73 -11.03 -14.09 1.67
C CYS A 73 -10.02 -13.60 0.62
N ILE A 74 -8.95 -14.35 0.35
CA ILE A 74 -7.83 -13.92 -0.51
C ILE A 74 -7.58 -14.90 -1.66
N VAL A 75 -7.75 -16.20 -1.42
CA VAL A 75 -7.48 -17.27 -2.40
C VAL A 75 -8.80 -17.80 -2.91
N PHE A 76 -9.00 -17.70 -4.23
CA PHE A 76 -10.22 -18.11 -4.89
C PHE A 76 -9.92 -19.23 -5.89
N ASP A 77 -10.84 -20.19 -5.98
CA ASP A 77 -10.74 -21.32 -6.88
C ASP A 77 -11.41 -20.96 -8.21
N GLU A 78 -10.61 -20.93 -9.29
CA GLU A 78 -10.96 -20.59 -10.68
C GLU A 78 -11.57 -19.20 -10.95
N SER A 79 -12.44 -18.69 -10.08
CA SER A 79 -13.22 -17.47 -10.30
C SER A 79 -13.36 -16.65 -9.03
N TYR A 80 -13.50 -15.33 -9.19
CA TYR A 80 -13.82 -14.45 -8.07
C TYR A 80 -15.22 -14.77 -7.52
N PRO A 81 -15.38 -14.83 -6.18
CA PRO A 81 -16.69 -15.04 -5.59
C PRO A 81 -17.57 -13.80 -5.79
N THR A 82 -18.89 -14.01 -5.68
CA THR A 82 -19.80 -12.89 -5.53
C THR A 82 -19.57 -12.24 -4.17
N ILE A 83 -19.25 -10.94 -4.16
CA ILE A 83 -19.00 -10.19 -2.93
C ILE A 83 -20.34 -9.75 -2.34
N THR A 84 -20.75 -10.41 -1.26
CA THR A 84 -21.96 -10.07 -0.48
C THR A 84 -21.60 -9.33 0.81
N GLU A 85 -22.59 -8.71 1.48
CA GLU A 85 -22.36 -8.13 2.80
C GLU A 85 -21.90 -9.19 3.82
N GLU A 86 -22.44 -10.41 3.73
CA GLU A 86 -22.01 -11.53 4.55
C GLU A 86 -20.52 -11.86 4.32
N PHE A 87 -20.08 -11.90 3.05
CA PHE A 87 -18.66 -12.12 2.73
C PHE A 87 -17.79 -11.04 3.37
N ILE A 88 -18.14 -9.76 3.21
CA ILE A 88 -17.39 -8.63 3.77
C ILE A 88 -17.36 -8.70 5.30
N ASN A 89 -18.49 -9.00 5.94
CA ASN A 89 -18.57 -9.13 7.40
C ASN A 89 -17.72 -10.31 7.90
N ASN A 90 -17.59 -11.39 7.14
CA ASN A 90 -16.73 -12.51 7.50
C ASN A 90 -15.22 -12.22 7.35
N MET A 91 -14.81 -11.10 6.74
CA MET A 91 -13.40 -10.74 6.59
C MET A 91 -12.78 -10.15 7.86
N PHE A 92 -13.56 -9.44 8.68
CA PHE A 92 -13.04 -8.66 9.81
C PHE A 92 -12.99 -9.47 11.11
N SER A 93 -12.13 -9.05 12.03
CA SER A 93 -12.02 -9.69 13.35
C SER A 93 -13.30 -9.52 14.17
N LYS A 94 -13.53 -10.41 15.15
CA LYS A 94 -14.68 -10.32 16.07
C LYS A 94 -14.76 -8.97 16.80
N GLU A 95 -13.61 -8.33 17.06
CA GLU A 95 -13.57 -7.02 17.70
C GLU A 95 -14.05 -5.92 16.75
N GLU A 96 -13.59 -5.94 15.49
CA GLU A 96 -13.99 -4.99 14.46
C GLU A 96 -15.49 -5.14 14.11
N LEU A 97 -16.02 -6.36 14.16
CA LEU A 97 -17.45 -6.64 13.91
C LEU A 97 -18.41 -6.21 15.02
N LYS A 98 -17.91 -5.82 16.20
CA LYS A 98 -18.77 -5.17 17.21
C LYS A 98 -19.36 -3.86 16.69
N ASP A 99 -18.71 -3.30 15.68
CA ASP A 99 -19.18 -2.13 14.95
C ASP A 99 -19.80 -2.55 13.62
N ASN A 100 -21.13 -2.52 13.55
CA ASN A 100 -21.92 -2.92 12.38
C ASN A 100 -21.58 -2.16 11.09
N ASP A 101 -20.98 -0.96 11.20
CA ASP A 101 -20.57 -0.15 10.04
C ASP A 101 -19.04 -0.03 9.90
N PHE A 102 -18.29 -0.92 10.55
CA PHE A 102 -16.82 -0.87 10.56
C PHE A 102 -16.23 -0.80 9.16
N ALA A 103 -16.65 -1.69 8.27
CA ALA A 103 -16.17 -1.74 6.90
C ALA A 103 -16.39 -0.41 6.16
N LYS A 104 -17.59 0.17 6.28
CA LYS A 104 -17.95 1.45 5.65
C LYS A 104 -17.14 2.61 6.25
N ARG A 105 -16.97 2.64 7.57
CA ARG A 105 -16.15 3.67 8.24
C ARG A 105 -14.67 3.54 7.89
N PHE A 106 -14.15 2.32 7.85
CA PHE A 106 -12.78 2.03 7.46
C PHE A 106 -12.52 2.49 6.01
N TYR A 107 -13.41 2.13 5.09
CA TYR A 107 -13.38 2.58 3.70
C TYR A 107 -13.41 4.10 3.61
N LYS A 108 -14.40 4.74 4.24
CA LYS A 108 -14.56 6.19 4.24
C LYS A 108 -13.32 6.89 4.78
N ARG A 109 -12.79 6.42 5.91
CA ARG A 109 -11.56 6.95 6.51
C ARG A 109 -10.38 6.90 5.53
N LYS A 110 -10.24 5.83 4.75
CA LYS A 110 -9.14 5.67 3.79
C LYS A 110 -9.34 6.53 2.54
N MET A 111 -10.53 6.50 1.95
CA MET A 111 -10.80 7.15 0.67
C MET A 111 -11.02 8.67 0.80
N ASP A 112 -11.59 9.14 1.90
CA ASP A 112 -11.82 10.58 2.12
C ASP A 112 -10.59 11.31 2.67
N ALA A 113 -9.55 10.56 3.06
CA ALA A 113 -8.36 11.13 3.66
C ALA A 113 -7.68 12.14 2.72
N PRO A 114 -7.18 13.28 3.25
CA PRO A 114 -6.47 14.26 2.43
C PRO A 114 -5.31 13.66 1.64
N PHE A 115 -4.54 12.76 2.27
CA PHE A 115 -3.40 12.08 1.66
C PHE A 115 -3.81 11.27 0.41
N PHE A 116 -4.95 10.57 0.48
CA PHE A 116 -5.42 9.74 -0.64
C PHE A 116 -5.85 10.59 -1.84
N LYS A 117 -6.51 11.72 -1.58
CA LYS A 117 -6.89 12.69 -2.63
C LYS A 117 -5.67 13.30 -3.29
N GLU A 118 -4.64 13.60 -2.50
CA GLU A 118 -3.39 14.14 -3.02
C GLU A 118 -2.62 13.12 -3.84
N MET A 119 -2.54 11.88 -3.36
CA MET A 119 -1.93 10.77 -4.11
C MET A 119 -2.59 10.60 -5.48
N ILE A 120 -3.93 10.66 -5.57
CA ILE A 120 -4.65 10.59 -6.85
C ILE A 120 -4.28 11.77 -7.77
N ARG A 121 -4.15 12.99 -7.23
CA ARG A 121 -3.73 14.16 -8.02
C ARG A 121 -2.32 13.96 -8.58
N SER A 122 -1.38 13.54 -7.73
CA SER A 122 0.02 13.34 -8.11
C SER A 122 0.17 12.23 -9.17
N ILE A 123 -0.53 11.10 -9.00
CA ILE A 123 -0.56 10.01 -10.00
C ILE A 123 -1.02 10.51 -11.38
N LYS A 124 -2.07 11.36 -11.42
CA LYS A 124 -2.54 11.94 -12.69
C LYS A 124 -1.49 12.81 -13.36
N LEU A 125 -0.71 13.57 -12.59
CA LEU A 125 0.36 14.41 -13.12
C LEU A 125 1.49 13.57 -13.70
N TYR A 126 1.94 12.53 -12.99
CA TYR A 126 2.91 11.57 -13.53
C TYR A 126 2.40 10.94 -14.85
N PHE A 127 1.14 10.52 -14.91
CA PHE A 127 0.55 9.97 -16.14
C PHE A 127 0.44 10.98 -17.29
N ASN A 128 0.16 12.24 -17.02
CA ASN A 128 0.11 13.26 -18.05
C ASN A 128 1.47 13.47 -18.72
N GLU A 129 2.59 13.29 -18.02
CA GLU A 129 3.91 13.39 -18.64
C GLU A 129 4.21 12.29 -19.66
N TRP A 130 3.63 11.10 -19.47
CA TRP A 130 3.76 9.97 -20.41
C TRP A 130 2.85 10.10 -21.64
N ASN A 131 1.80 10.91 -21.55
CA ASN A 131 0.84 11.16 -22.64
C ASN A 131 1.18 12.40 -23.49
N ALA A 132 2.27 13.12 -23.16
CA ALA A 132 2.67 14.40 -23.76
C ALA A 132 3.93 14.31 -24.62
#